data_AF-A0A973BZ32-F1
#
_entry.id   AF-A0A973BZ32-F1
#
_cell.length_a   1.000
_cell.length_b   1.000
_cell.length_c   1.000
_cell.angle_alpha   90.00
_cell.angle_beta   90.00
_cell.angle_gamma   90.00
#
_symmetry.space_group_name_H-M   'P 1'
#
loop_
_entity.id
_entity.type
_entity.pdbx_description
1 polymer ?
#
loop_
_entity_poly.entity_id
_entity_poly.type
_entity_poly.pdbx_seq_one_letter_code
_entity_poly.pdbx_strand_id
1 'polypeptide(L)'
;MNPQRGFTLIELIIVIVLLAIVAGFSFQFVGIGAQMFSSGSERLQTIEKSRFAIERLTREIRGAVPNSVRVSGDCIEFVPAKVVGAYYDTPIRPDSSNEMTLVTFAGSPDASNIGWSLDGTERVFIYATRPNYIYADTPQRYANIDGAYSSTTVDNNLPLDEGSQFAKESPLKRAYIGSSPVSFCLSAGRLFRISGYGWSQAQTEWTVGDLMATGVSSDEPFDVTANNQQSNNIVTIQLQFGDNAEEQVFYYREVHIPNAP
;
A
#
# COMPACT_ATOMS: atom_id res chain seq x y z
N MET A 1 77.53 -25.19 -30.38
CA MET A 1 76.77 -23.97 -30.04
C MET A 1 75.76 -23.76 -31.16
N ASN A 2 74.47 -24.02 -30.91
CA ASN A 2 73.45 -23.80 -31.93
C ASN A 2 73.26 -22.28 -32.13
N PRO A 3 73.35 -21.76 -33.35
CA PRO A 3 73.08 -20.35 -33.61
C PRO A 3 71.61 -20.07 -33.29
N GLN A 4 71.36 -19.15 -32.36
CA GLN A 4 70.02 -18.64 -32.09
C GLN A 4 69.54 -17.91 -33.35
N ARG A 5 68.52 -18.46 -34.02
CA ARG A 5 67.89 -17.83 -35.18
C ARG A 5 67.04 -16.65 -34.69
N GLY A 6 67.33 -15.44 -35.16
CA GLY A 6 66.52 -14.25 -34.89
C GLY A 6 65.23 -14.23 -35.72
N PHE A 7 64.25 -13.44 -35.28
CA PHE A 7 62.97 -13.23 -35.97
C PHE A 7 63.12 -12.35 -37.22
N THR A 8 62.31 -12.63 -38.24
CA THR A 8 62.27 -11.79 -39.44
C THR A 8 61.31 -10.62 -39.27
N LEU A 9 61.58 -9.50 -39.96
CA LEU A 9 60.73 -8.30 -39.89
C LEU A 9 59.28 -8.59 -40.33
N ILE A 10 59.09 -9.46 -41.31
CA ILE A 10 57.76 -9.84 -41.79
C ILE A 10 56.98 -10.66 -40.75
N GLU A 11 57.67 -11.50 -39.97
CA GLU A 11 57.08 -12.29 -38.89
C GLU A 11 56.61 -11.39 -37.74
N LEU A 12 57.38 -10.34 -37.39
CA LEU A 12 56.96 -9.32 -36.43
C LEU A 12 55.71 -8.56 -36.91
N ILE A 13 55.66 -8.15 -38.18
CA ILE A 13 54.50 -7.43 -38.74
C ILE A 13 53.24 -8.29 -38.68
N ILE A 14 53.31 -9.57 -39.10
CA ILE A 14 52.16 -10.47 -39.07
C ILE A 14 51.64 -10.64 -37.64
N VAL A 15 52.53 -10.80 -36.65
CA VAL A 15 52.14 -10.91 -35.23
C VAL A 15 51.41 -9.66 -34.75
N ILE A 16 51.92 -8.45 -35.05
CA ILE A 16 51.28 -7.21 -34.61
C ILE A 16 49.88 -7.05 -35.26
N VAL A 17 49.74 -7.38 -36.54
CA VAL A 17 48.45 -7.32 -37.25
C VAL A 17 47.45 -8.31 -36.66
N LEU A 18 47.86 -9.56 -36.42
CA LEU A 18 47.00 -10.57 -35.81
C LEU A 18 46.58 -10.17 -34.40
N LEU A 19 47.50 -9.65 -33.58
CA LEU A 19 47.19 -9.15 -32.25
C LEU A 19 46.19 -7.99 -32.29
N ALA A 20 46.33 -7.06 -33.23
CA ALA A 20 45.38 -5.94 -33.37
C ALA A 20 43.96 -6.42 -33.69
N ILE A 21 43.81 -7.39 -34.60
CA ILE A 21 42.50 -7.97 -34.96
C ILE A 21 41.87 -8.67 -33.76
N VAL A 22 42.63 -9.56 -33.09
CA VAL A 22 42.13 -10.32 -31.93
C VAL A 22 41.79 -9.39 -30.77
N ALA A 23 42.65 -8.40 -30.49
CA ALA A 23 42.39 -7.40 -29.47
C ALA A 23 41.10 -6.62 -29.77
N GLY A 24 40.89 -6.18 -31.01
CA GLY A 24 39.67 -5.49 -31.43
C GLY A 24 38.40 -6.28 -31.15
N PHE A 25 38.36 -7.56 -31.57
CA PHE A 25 37.22 -8.44 -31.28
C PHE A 25 37.02 -8.68 -29.77
N SER A 26 38.11 -8.87 -29.04
CA SER A 26 38.06 -9.13 -27.59
C SER A 26 37.48 -7.94 -26.83
N PHE A 27 37.93 -6.72 -27.15
CA PHE A 27 37.41 -5.50 -26.52
C PHE A 27 35.94 -5.25 -26.87
N GLN A 28 35.54 -5.47 -28.12
CA GLN A 28 34.14 -5.34 -28.53
C GLN A 28 33.23 -6.34 -27.80
N PHE A 29 33.66 -7.61 -27.71
CA PHE A 29 32.91 -8.64 -27.00
C PHE A 29 32.72 -8.29 -25.52
N VAL A 30 33.77 -7.82 -24.84
CA VAL A 30 33.68 -7.37 -23.44
C VAL A 30 32.74 -6.17 -23.30
N GLY A 31 32.79 -5.21 -24.24
CA GLY A 31 31.89 -4.05 -24.25
C GLY A 31 30.41 -4.44 -24.35
N ILE A 32 30.08 -5.36 -25.27
CA ILE A 32 28.71 -5.89 -25.41
C ILE A 32 28.27 -6.61 -24.12
N GLY A 33 29.15 -7.42 -23.52
CA GLY A 33 28.88 -8.10 -22.26
C GLY A 33 28.57 -7.13 -21.11
N ALA A 34 29.38 -6.07 -20.97
CA ALA A 34 29.18 -5.04 -19.97
C ALA A 34 27.87 -4.28 -20.18
N GLN A 35 27.54 -3.92 -21.42
CA GLN A 35 26.29 -3.22 -21.74
C GLN A 35 25.06 -4.08 -21.46
N MET A 36 25.06 -5.35 -21.89
CA MET A 36 23.97 -6.28 -21.59
C MET A 36 23.76 -6.47 -20.09
N PHE A 37 24.86 -6.55 -19.32
CA PHE A 37 24.78 -6.65 -17.87
C PHE A 37 24.16 -5.39 -17.25
N SER A 38 24.60 -4.19 -17.67
CA SER A 38 24.06 -2.92 -17.16
C SER A 38 22.57 -2.77 -17.45
N SER A 39 22.16 -2.95 -18.72
CA SER A 39 20.75 -2.84 -19.12
C SER A 39 19.88 -3.90 -18.44
N GLY A 40 20.41 -5.13 -18.28
CA GLY A 40 19.74 -6.18 -17.52
C GLY A 40 19.52 -5.80 -16.05
N SER A 41 20.52 -5.20 -15.41
CA SER A 41 20.45 -4.76 -14.02
C SER A 41 19.43 -3.64 -13.81
N GLU A 42 19.39 -2.64 -14.69
CA GLU A 42 18.42 -1.53 -14.62
C GLU A 42 16.98 -2.04 -14.75
N ARG A 43 16.74 -2.94 -15.71
CA ARG A 43 15.43 -3.55 -15.92
C ARG A 43 14.96 -4.37 -14.71
N LEU A 44 15.86 -5.16 -14.13
CA LEU A 44 15.55 -5.93 -12.91
C LEU A 44 15.18 -5.00 -11.76
N GLN A 45 15.93 -3.91 -11.57
CA GLN A 45 15.65 -2.93 -10.54
C GLN A 45 14.25 -2.30 -10.69
N THR A 46 13.83 -1.95 -11.91
CA THR A 46 12.50 -1.40 -12.18
C THR A 46 11.38 -2.42 -11.91
N ILE A 47 11.58 -3.69 -12.27
CA ILE A 47 10.64 -4.77 -11.98
C ILE A 47 10.50 -5.02 -10.48
N GLU A 48 11.61 -4.97 -9.72
CA GLU A 48 11.58 -5.17 -8.28
C GLU A 48 10.88 -4.01 -7.55
N LYS A 49 11.20 -2.76 -7.92
CA LYS A 49 10.55 -1.56 -7.36
C LYS A 49 9.04 -1.55 -7.64
N SER A 50 8.64 -1.84 -8.87
CA SER A 50 7.22 -1.91 -9.25
C SER A 50 6.47 -3.00 -8.51
N ARG A 51 7.03 -4.21 -8.43
CA ARG A 51 6.45 -5.31 -7.65
C ARG A 51 6.30 -4.92 -6.17
N PHE A 52 7.33 -4.33 -5.58
CA PHE A 52 7.27 -3.89 -4.18
C PHE A 52 6.14 -2.88 -3.96
N ALA A 53 6.07 -1.83 -4.79
CA ALA A 53 5.05 -0.80 -4.67
C ALA A 53 3.63 -1.37 -4.80
N ILE A 54 3.38 -2.22 -5.81
CA ILE A 54 2.08 -2.87 -6.03
C ILE A 54 1.71 -3.84 -4.90
N GLU A 55 2.64 -4.70 -4.47
CA GLU A 55 2.35 -5.64 -3.37
C GLU A 55 2.11 -4.90 -2.05
N ARG A 56 2.85 -3.83 -1.77
CA ARG A 56 2.63 -3.00 -0.59
C ARG A 56 1.26 -2.31 -0.63
N LEU A 57 0.94 -1.63 -1.73
CA LEU A 57 -0.33 -0.94 -1.94
C LEU A 57 -1.52 -1.90 -1.81
N THR A 58 -1.49 -3.00 -2.55
CA THR A 58 -2.57 -4.01 -2.53
C THR A 58 -2.74 -4.64 -1.15
N ARG A 59 -1.64 -4.94 -0.43
CA ARG A 59 -1.71 -5.51 0.92
C ARG A 59 -2.31 -4.54 1.92
N GLU A 60 -1.97 -3.25 1.87
CA GLU A 60 -2.56 -2.26 2.77
C GLU A 60 -4.06 -2.05 2.49
N ILE A 61 -4.46 -1.98 1.21
CA ILE A 61 -5.87 -1.84 0.83
C ILE A 61 -6.70 -3.05 1.28
N ARG A 62 -6.18 -4.27 1.18
CA ARG A 62 -6.87 -5.48 1.69
C ARG A 62 -7.19 -5.41 3.19
N GLY A 63 -6.39 -4.67 3.95
CA GLY A 63 -6.57 -4.46 5.39
C GLY A 63 -7.42 -3.23 5.72
N ALA A 64 -8.12 -2.62 4.76
CA ALA A 64 -8.92 -1.44 5.01
C ALA A 64 -10.25 -1.76 5.73
N VAL A 65 -10.75 -0.79 6.50
CA VAL A 65 -12.13 -0.77 7.01
C VAL A 65 -13.08 -0.82 5.81
N PRO A 66 -14.11 -1.70 5.81
CA PRO A 66 -15.05 -1.80 4.70
C PRO A 66 -15.70 -0.46 4.36
N ASN A 67 -15.88 -0.18 3.06
CA ASN A 67 -16.44 1.07 2.55
C ASN A 67 -15.63 2.35 2.89
N SER A 68 -14.39 2.22 3.40
CA SER A 68 -13.51 3.38 3.63
C SER A 68 -12.79 3.86 2.39
N VAL A 69 -12.63 3.02 1.37
CA VAL A 69 -11.85 3.42 0.19
C VAL A 69 -12.58 4.49 -0.60
N ARG A 70 -11.88 5.57 -0.90
CA ARG A 70 -12.31 6.66 -1.78
C ARG A 70 -11.17 7.12 -2.68
N VAL A 71 -11.52 7.73 -3.80
CA VAL A 71 -10.58 8.26 -4.78
C VAL A 71 -10.92 9.72 -5.08
N SER A 72 -9.89 10.55 -5.19
CA SER A 72 -9.94 11.93 -5.68
C SER A 72 -8.72 12.14 -6.56
N GLY A 73 -8.93 12.48 -7.82
CA GLY A 73 -7.86 12.57 -8.81
C GLY A 73 -7.02 11.30 -8.84
N ASP A 74 -5.71 11.47 -8.82
CA ASP A 74 -4.72 10.38 -8.83
C ASP A 74 -4.38 9.85 -7.44
N CYS A 75 -5.27 10.06 -6.45
CA CYS A 75 -5.08 9.64 -5.08
C CYS A 75 -6.17 8.67 -4.63
N ILE A 76 -5.75 7.52 -4.10
CA ILE A 76 -6.61 6.60 -3.35
C ILE A 76 -6.37 6.78 -1.85
N GLU A 77 -7.44 6.88 -1.08
CA GLU A 77 -7.40 6.98 0.37
C GLU A 77 -8.27 5.90 1.01
N PHE A 78 -7.79 5.33 2.12
CA PHE A 78 -8.51 4.32 2.88
C PHE A 78 -8.12 4.37 4.36
N VAL A 79 -8.93 3.71 5.20
CA VAL A 79 -8.69 3.60 6.63
C VAL A 79 -8.17 2.20 6.95
N PRO A 80 -6.91 2.01 7.39
CA PRO A 80 -6.44 0.70 7.81
C PRO A 80 -7.19 0.22 9.06
N ALA A 81 -7.70 -1.02 9.04
CA ALA A 81 -8.31 -1.64 10.20
C ALA A 81 -7.22 -2.18 11.14
N LYS A 82 -7.17 -1.69 12.38
CA LYS A 82 -6.30 -2.23 13.43
C LYS A 82 -6.94 -3.44 14.12
N VAL A 83 -8.22 -3.33 14.46
CA VAL A 83 -8.96 -4.35 15.22
C VAL A 83 -10.34 -4.53 14.62
N VAL A 84 -10.80 -5.78 14.54
CA VAL A 84 -12.16 -6.12 14.11
C VAL A 84 -12.76 -7.05 15.15
N GLY A 85 -14.01 -6.81 15.53
CA GLY A 85 -14.66 -7.59 16.57
C GLY A 85 -16.17 -7.50 16.54
N ALA A 86 -16.78 -8.24 17.47
CA ALA A 86 -18.20 -8.16 17.78
C ALA A 86 -18.40 -7.27 19.01
N TYR A 87 -19.45 -6.46 19.04
CA TYR A 87 -19.80 -5.65 20.21
C TYR A 87 -21.08 -6.15 20.86
N TYR A 88 -21.21 -5.89 22.15
CA TYR A 88 -22.41 -6.27 22.91
C TYR A 88 -23.08 -5.05 23.53
N ASP A 89 -22.32 -4.28 24.29
CA ASP A 89 -22.76 -3.04 24.90
C ASP A 89 -22.14 -1.84 24.15
N THR A 90 -22.97 -0.98 23.60
CA THR A 90 -22.53 0.19 22.84
C THR A 90 -23.62 1.26 22.86
N PRO A 91 -23.28 2.55 22.92
CA PRO A 91 -24.29 3.60 22.98
C PRO A 91 -24.97 3.82 21.63
N ILE A 92 -26.21 3.33 21.49
CA ILE A 92 -27.04 3.54 20.30
C ILE A 92 -28.07 4.63 20.62
N ARG A 93 -28.21 5.61 19.71
CA ARG A 93 -29.20 6.69 19.88
C ARG A 93 -30.59 6.13 20.25
N PRO A 94 -31.27 6.70 21.27
CA PRO A 94 -30.96 7.96 21.94
C PRO A 94 -29.95 7.87 23.10
N ASP A 95 -29.45 6.69 23.45
CA ASP A 95 -28.53 6.50 24.57
C ASP A 95 -27.13 7.03 24.24
N SER A 96 -26.44 7.58 25.24
CA SER A 96 -25.02 7.97 25.20
C SER A 96 -24.24 7.29 26.29
N SER A 97 -23.00 6.95 25.97
CA SER A 97 -22.01 6.42 26.89
C SER A 97 -20.61 6.87 26.46
N ASN A 98 -19.65 6.78 27.36
CA ASN A 98 -18.23 6.95 27.09
C ASN A 98 -17.50 5.58 27.05
N GLU A 99 -18.25 4.48 26.99
CA GLU A 99 -17.69 3.15 26.94
C GLU A 99 -18.44 2.23 25.98
N MET A 100 -17.74 1.20 25.49
CA MET A 100 -18.28 0.18 24.61
C MET A 100 -17.56 -1.14 24.85
N THR A 101 -18.31 -2.23 24.92
CA THR A 101 -17.72 -3.58 25.03
C THR A 101 -17.46 -4.18 23.65
N LEU A 102 -16.21 -4.55 23.39
CA LEU A 102 -15.73 -5.20 22.16
C LEU A 102 -15.09 -6.55 22.46
N VAL A 103 -15.57 -7.58 21.77
CA VAL A 103 -15.01 -8.92 21.75
C VAL A 103 -14.19 -9.13 20.47
N THR A 104 -12.91 -9.44 20.62
CA THR A 104 -11.98 -9.65 19.49
C THR A 104 -10.90 -10.68 19.79
N PHE A 105 -10.38 -11.31 18.74
CA PHE A 105 -9.20 -12.18 18.75
C PHE A 105 -8.01 -11.48 18.07
N ALA A 106 -7.95 -10.14 18.15
CA ALA A 106 -6.92 -9.36 17.48
C ALA A 106 -5.51 -9.84 17.88
N GLY A 107 -4.70 -10.17 16.87
CA GLY A 107 -3.33 -10.65 17.02
C GLY A 107 -3.18 -12.18 17.02
N SER A 108 -4.20 -12.95 17.40
CA SER A 108 -4.10 -14.41 17.43
C SER A 108 -5.46 -15.11 17.54
N PRO A 109 -5.71 -16.21 16.80
CA PRO A 109 -6.88 -17.06 17.02
C PRO A 109 -6.81 -17.81 18.36
N ASP A 110 -5.63 -17.87 18.99
CA ASP A 110 -5.43 -18.40 20.34
C ASP A 110 -5.65 -17.27 21.36
N ALA A 111 -6.67 -17.45 22.20
CA ALA A 111 -7.03 -16.50 23.27
C ALA A 111 -5.89 -16.24 24.27
N SER A 112 -4.90 -17.14 24.35
CA SER A 112 -3.73 -16.98 25.22
C SER A 112 -2.64 -16.07 24.65
N ASN A 113 -2.78 -15.62 23.39
CA ASN A 113 -1.79 -14.78 22.70
C ASN A 113 -2.44 -13.58 22.00
N ILE A 114 -3.44 -12.99 22.65
CA ILE A 114 -4.06 -11.73 22.21
C ILE A 114 -3.21 -10.58 22.72
N GLY A 115 -2.94 -9.62 21.84
CA GLY A 115 -2.17 -8.43 22.18
C GLY A 115 -2.33 -7.36 21.13
N TRP A 116 -2.93 -6.23 21.51
CA TRP A 116 -3.11 -5.08 20.64
C TRP A 116 -3.18 -3.78 21.46
N SER A 117 -2.88 -2.67 20.78
CA SER A 117 -2.92 -1.35 21.40
C SER A 117 -3.40 -0.28 20.42
N LEU A 118 -3.96 0.76 21.01
CA LEU A 118 -4.48 1.97 20.40
C LEU A 118 -3.74 3.16 21.00
N ASP A 119 -3.55 4.19 20.19
CA ASP A 119 -2.86 5.42 20.58
C ASP A 119 -3.81 6.60 20.87
N GLY A 120 -5.12 6.41 20.66
CA GLY A 120 -6.16 7.42 20.87
C GLY A 120 -6.43 8.28 19.63
N THR A 121 -5.78 7.98 18.49
CA THR A 121 -6.10 8.63 17.21
C THR A 121 -7.10 7.83 16.38
N GLU A 122 -7.43 6.62 16.84
CA GLU A 122 -8.32 5.71 16.17
C GLU A 122 -9.80 6.06 16.34
N ARG A 123 -10.58 5.59 15.37
CA ARG A 123 -12.04 5.63 15.41
C ARG A 123 -12.60 4.23 15.40
N VAL A 124 -13.63 3.99 16.19
CA VAL A 124 -14.45 2.78 16.11
C VAL A 124 -15.62 3.05 15.17
N PHE A 125 -15.86 2.14 14.23
CA PHE A 125 -16.92 2.22 13.22
C PHE A 125 -17.93 1.10 13.39
N ILE A 126 -19.22 1.45 13.40
CA ILE A 126 -20.34 0.51 13.41
C ILE A 126 -21.25 0.83 12.23
N TYR A 127 -21.50 -0.18 11.39
CA TYR A 127 -22.43 -0.09 10.26
C TYR A 127 -22.16 1.11 9.32
N ALA A 128 -20.88 1.43 9.11
CA ALA A 128 -20.44 2.45 8.18
C ALA A 128 -20.50 1.92 6.74
N THR A 129 -21.64 2.08 6.10
CA THR A 129 -21.92 1.55 4.75
C THR A 129 -21.42 2.43 3.61
N ARG A 130 -20.83 3.59 3.93
CA ARG A 130 -20.42 4.61 2.96
C ARG A 130 -19.23 5.40 3.50
N PRO A 131 -18.35 5.95 2.63
CA PRO A 131 -17.23 6.78 3.06
C PRO A 131 -17.65 8.00 3.92
N ASN A 132 -18.80 8.61 3.64
CA ASN A 132 -19.28 9.75 4.43
C ASN A 132 -19.52 9.40 5.90
N TYR A 133 -19.81 8.14 6.22
CA TYR A 133 -19.97 7.68 7.60
C TYR A 133 -18.65 7.44 8.33
N ILE A 134 -17.53 7.51 7.61
CA ILE A 134 -16.17 7.24 8.09
C ILE A 134 -15.39 8.55 8.23
N TYR A 135 -15.49 9.42 7.22
CA TYR A 135 -14.68 10.63 7.13
C TYR A 135 -15.40 11.91 7.54
N ALA A 136 -16.73 11.93 7.68
CA ALA A 136 -17.43 13.16 8.06
C ALA A 136 -16.99 13.68 9.44
N ASP A 137 -17.07 14.99 9.62
CA ASP A 137 -16.74 15.64 10.91
C ASP A 137 -17.84 15.39 11.96
N THR A 138 -19.05 15.04 11.51
CA THR A 138 -20.18 14.74 12.40
C THR A 138 -20.31 13.22 12.63
N PRO A 139 -20.13 12.73 13.87
CA PRO A 139 -20.21 11.30 14.18
C PRO A 139 -21.65 10.80 14.04
N GLN A 140 -21.85 9.84 13.13
CA GLN A 140 -23.11 9.07 12.99
C GLN A 140 -22.90 7.57 13.09
N ARG A 141 -21.79 7.07 12.57
CA ARG A 141 -21.42 5.64 12.51
C ARG A 141 -20.06 5.38 13.14
N TYR A 142 -19.46 6.39 13.74
CA TYR A 142 -18.19 6.28 14.40
C TYR A 142 -18.21 7.00 15.74
N ALA A 143 -17.31 6.58 16.63
CA ALA A 143 -16.90 7.29 17.84
C ALA A 143 -15.37 7.33 17.87
N ASN A 144 -14.77 8.37 18.46
CA ASN A 144 -13.33 8.37 18.68
C ASN A 144 -13.01 7.60 19.97
N ILE A 145 -11.82 7.01 20.01
CA ILE A 145 -11.30 6.34 21.21
C ILE A 145 -10.71 7.40 22.14
N ASP A 146 -11.12 7.39 23.40
CA ASP A 146 -10.60 8.32 24.40
C ASP A 146 -9.26 7.82 24.96
N GLY A 147 -8.18 8.29 24.35
CA GLY A 147 -6.81 8.04 24.78
C GLY A 147 -6.24 6.67 24.40
N ALA A 148 -5.05 6.38 24.92
CA ALA A 148 -4.35 5.13 24.63
C ALA A 148 -5.02 3.95 25.36
N TYR A 149 -5.16 2.83 24.65
CA TYR A 149 -5.77 1.61 25.18
C TYR A 149 -4.91 0.41 24.80
N SER A 150 -4.67 -0.51 25.73
CA SER A 150 -3.96 -1.76 25.43
C SER A 150 -4.72 -2.91 26.03
N SER A 151 -4.84 -3.99 25.28
CA SER A 151 -5.48 -5.21 25.77
C SER A 151 -4.74 -6.47 25.36
N THR A 152 -4.85 -7.45 26.25
CA THR A 152 -4.43 -8.84 26.06
C THR A 152 -5.59 -9.82 26.28
N THR A 153 -6.84 -9.35 26.31
CA THR A 153 -8.04 -10.15 26.58
C THR A 153 -8.99 -10.17 25.38
N VAL A 154 -9.80 -11.24 25.32
CA VAL A 154 -10.85 -11.39 24.30
C VAL A 154 -11.95 -10.34 24.49
N ASP A 155 -12.32 -10.06 25.74
CA ASP A 155 -13.38 -9.11 26.11
C ASP A 155 -12.77 -7.79 26.58
N ASN A 156 -13.28 -6.68 26.06
CA ASN A 156 -12.61 -5.38 26.14
C ASN A 156 -13.62 -4.28 26.35
N ASN A 157 -13.48 -3.53 27.45
CA ASN A 157 -14.21 -2.28 27.61
C ASN A 157 -13.38 -1.13 27.00
N LEU A 158 -13.81 -0.63 25.85
CA LEU A 158 -13.17 0.43 25.10
C LEU A 158 -13.61 1.81 25.62
N PRO A 159 -12.67 2.71 25.93
CA PRO A 159 -12.98 4.09 26.24
C PRO A 159 -13.34 4.85 24.95
N LEU A 160 -14.48 5.52 24.96
CA LEU A 160 -14.95 6.40 23.89
C LEU A 160 -15.01 7.84 24.42
N ASP A 161 -14.98 8.81 23.50
CA ASP A 161 -15.23 10.22 23.86
C ASP A 161 -16.55 10.37 24.64
N GLU A 162 -16.58 11.30 25.58
CA GLU A 162 -17.77 11.61 26.37
C GLU A 162 -18.98 11.92 25.48
N GLY A 163 -20.11 11.27 25.77
CA GLY A 163 -21.35 11.48 25.02
C GLY A 163 -21.36 10.81 23.63
N SER A 164 -20.48 9.83 23.38
CA SER A 164 -20.49 9.05 22.14
C SER A 164 -21.84 8.36 21.91
N GLN A 165 -22.31 8.41 20.65
CA GLN A 165 -23.58 7.79 20.23
C GLN A 165 -23.54 7.34 18.76
N PHE A 166 -23.88 6.09 18.50
CA PHE A 166 -24.06 5.57 17.14
C PHE A 166 -25.53 5.68 16.71
N ALA A 167 -25.77 6.12 15.48
CA ALA A 167 -27.12 6.38 14.99
C ALA A 167 -27.96 5.13 14.66
N LYS A 168 -27.37 3.93 14.69
CA LYS A 168 -27.97 2.62 14.30
C LYS A 168 -26.96 1.53 14.58
N GLU A 169 -27.49 0.39 14.94
CA GLU A 169 -26.74 -0.84 15.13
C GLU A 169 -26.27 -1.47 13.82
N SER A 170 -25.21 -2.26 13.92
CA SER A 170 -24.83 -3.25 12.92
C SER A 170 -25.75 -4.47 13.05
N PRO A 171 -26.38 -4.95 11.95
CA PRO A 171 -27.20 -6.16 11.96
C PRO A 171 -26.48 -7.40 12.51
N LEU A 172 -25.16 -7.43 12.39
CA LEU A 172 -24.30 -8.54 12.83
C LEU A 172 -23.49 -8.19 14.07
N LYS A 173 -23.83 -7.08 14.75
CA LYS A 173 -23.12 -6.58 15.94
C LYS A 173 -21.61 -6.47 15.75
N ARG A 174 -21.16 -6.08 14.55
CA ARG A 174 -19.75 -5.89 14.21
C ARG A 174 -19.28 -4.45 14.35
N ALA A 175 -18.04 -4.32 14.82
CA ALA A 175 -17.31 -3.06 14.89
C ALA A 175 -15.89 -3.20 14.30
N TYR A 176 -15.41 -2.10 13.73
CA TYR A 176 -14.08 -1.99 13.15
C TYR A 176 -13.36 -0.82 13.81
N ILE A 177 -12.18 -1.03 14.37
CA ILE A 177 -11.32 0.06 14.85
C ILE A 177 -10.33 0.38 13.74
N GLY A 178 -10.42 1.59 13.19
CA GLY A 178 -9.55 2.07 12.13
C GLY A 178 -8.53 3.08 12.64
N SER A 179 -7.30 2.98 12.14
CA SER A 179 -6.27 3.99 12.36
C SER A 179 -6.52 5.25 11.52
N SER A 180 -5.71 6.28 11.73
CA SER A 180 -5.71 7.43 10.82
C SER A 180 -5.62 7.01 9.34
N PRO A 181 -6.32 7.71 8.44
CA PRO A 181 -6.32 7.40 7.01
C PRO A 181 -4.91 7.38 6.39
N VAL A 182 -4.77 6.56 5.35
CA VAL A 182 -3.56 6.45 4.53
C VAL A 182 -3.95 6.74 3.08
N SER A 183 -3.13 7.53 2.40
CA SER A 183 -3.30 7.83 0.98
C SER A 183 -2.14 7.32 0.16
N PHE A 184 -2.43 6.84 -1.04
CA PHE A 184 -1.45 6.65 -2.10
C PHE A 184 -1.78 7.58 -3.25
N CYS A 185 -0.81 8.37 -3.68
CA CYS A 185 -1.00 9.40 -4.70
C CYS A 185 0.03 9.26 -5.80
N LEU A 186 -0.42 9.22 -7.05
CA LEU A 186 0.45 9.35 -8.21
C LEU A 186 0.58 10.83 -8.56
N SER A 187 1.81 11.35 -8.58
CA SER A 187 2.06 12.75 -8.91
C SER A 187 3.41 12.91 -9.59
N ALA A 188 3.42 13.52 -10.79
CA ALA A 188 4.62 13.80 -11.58
C ALA A 188 5.55 12.58 -11.74
N GLY A 189 5.01 11.44 -12.18
CA GLY A 189 5.81 10.24 -12.44
C GLY A 189 6.19 9.44 -11.18
N ARG A 190 5.68 9.81 -10.01
CA ARG A 190 6.08 9.25 -8.72
C ARG A 190 4.87 8.83 -7.91
N LEU A 191 4.94 7.63 -7.34
CA LEU A 191 3.94 7.12 -6.42
C LEU A 191 4.37 7.42 -4.98
N PHE A 192 3.54 8.14 -4.24
CA PHE A 192 3.76 8.48 -2.84
C PHE A 192 2.79 7.72 -1.94
N ARG A 193 3.26 7.37 -0.74
CA ARG A 193 2.43 6.94 0.38
C ARG A 193 2.42 8.05 1.43
N ILE A 194 1.26 8.44 1.91
CA ILE A 194 1.08 9.50 2.91
C ILE A 194 0.28 8.94 4.07
N SER A 195 0.73 9.21 5.30
CA SER A 195 0.05 8.81 6.53
C SER A 195 0.28 9.86 7.62
N GLY A 196 -0.51 9.83 8.68
CA GLY A 196 -0.33 10.73 9.84
C GLY A 196 -0.88 12.15 9.65
N TYR A 197 -1.67 12.40 8.61
CA TYR A 197 -2.36 13.68 8.39
C TYR A 197 -3.71 13.76 9.12
N GLY A 198 -4.11 12.71 9.85
CA GLY A 198 -5.34 12.68 10.62
C GLY A 198 -6.60 12.52 9.77
N TRP A 199 -7.74 12.91 10.35
CA TRP A 199 -9.07 12.73 9.75
C TRP A 199 -9.52 14.00 9.04
N SER A 200 -10.01 13.86 7.80
CA SER A 200 -10.57 14.95 7.03
C SER A 200 -11.77 14.48 6.21
N GLN A 201 -12.85 15.25 6.23
CA GLN A 201 -14.02 14.98 5.39
C GLN A 201 -13.71 15.11 3.90
N ALA A 202 -12.90 16.08 3.49
CA ALA A 202 -12.43 16.22 2.11
C ALA A 202 -11.13 15.42 1.92
N GLN A 203 -11.05 14.66 0.84
CA GLN A 203 -9.80 13.98 0.48
C GLN A 203 -8.80 14.99 -0.07
N THR A 204 -7.58 14.96 0.44
CA THR A 204 -6.49 15.82 -0.05
C THR A 204 -5.70 15.09 -1.13
N GLU A 205 -5.45 15.77 -2.24
CA GLU A 205 -4.54 15.30 -3.29
C GLU A 205 -3.09 15.67 -2.93
N TRP A 206 -2.34 14.70 -2.45
CA TRP A 206 -0.98 14.91 -1.99
C TRP A 206 0.03 14.84 -3.14
N THR A 207 0.99 15.77 -3.16
CA THR A 207 2.09 15.79 -4.12
C THR A 207 3.44 15.42 -3.48
N VAL A 208 3.47 15.22 -2.16
CA VAL A 208 4.66 14.90 -1.37
C VAL A 208 4.29 13.86 -0.30
N GLY A 209 5.19 12.90 -0.08
CA GLY A 209 5.05 11.83 0.90
C GLY A 209 6.24 10.87 0.85
N ASP A 210 6.07 9.68 1.42
CA ASP A 210 7.05 8.61 1.33
C ASP A 210 7.08 8.07 -0.12
N LEU A 211 8.25 8.17 -0.77
CA LEU A 211 8.40 7.75 -2.16
C LEU A 211 8.38 6.22 -2.26
N MET A 212 7.36 5.68 -2.95
CA MET A 212 7.19 4.25 -3.17
C MET A 212 7.81 3.77 -4.48
N ALA A 213 7.64 4.57 -5.54
CA ALA A 213 8.18 4.26 -6.86
C ALA A 213 8.33 5.53 -7.72
N THR A 214 9.24 5.47 -8.69
CA THR A 214 9.47 6.47 -9.74
C THR A 214 9.21 5.86 -11.11
N GLY A 215 9.06 6.70 -12.14
CA GLY A 215 8.76 6.24 -13.49
C GLY A 215 7.38 5.61 -13.60
N VAL A 216 6.42 6.11 -12.82
CA VAL A 216 5.05 5.59 -12.78
C VAL A 216 4.13 6.49 -13.60
N SER A 217 3.33 5.92 -14.48
CA SER A 217 2.33 6.63 -15.29
C SER A 217 1.01 5.88 -15.29
N SER A 218 -0.09 6.63 -15.37
CA SER A 218 -1.45 6.13 -15.56
C SER A 218 -2.35 7.31 -15.89
N ASP A 219 -3.41 7.08 -16.65
CA ASP A 219 -4.46 8.07 -16.92
C ASP A 219 -5.53 8.06 -15.82
N GLU A 220 -5.81 6.90 -15.24
CA GLU A 220 -6.73 6.70 -14.11
C GLU A 220 -6.14 5.60 -13.19
N PRO A 221 -5.24 5.97 -12.26
CA PRO A 221 -4.46 4.98 -11.51
C PRO A 221 -5.31 4.11 -10.58
N PHE A 222 -6.44 4.65 -10.12
CA PHE A 222 -7.31 4.03 -9.14
C PHE A 222 -8.76 4.21 -9.52
N ASP A 223 -9.51 3.11 -9.49
CA ASP A 223 -10.97 3.13 -9.59
C ASP A 223 -11.56 2.32 -8.43
N VAL A 224 -12.62 2.86 -7.85
CA VAL A 224 -13.42 2.21 -6.82
C VAL A 224 -14.80 2.05 -7.42
N THR A 225 -15.09 0.83 -7.90
CA THR A 225 -16.40 0.53 -8.48
C THR A 225 -17.48 0.61 -7.40
N ALA A 226 -18.15 1.76 -7.33
CA ALA A 226 -19.25 2.03 -6.42
C ALA A 226 -20.56 1.43 -6.96
N ASN A 227 -20.65 0.10 -7.00
CA ASN A 227 -21.91 -0.55 -7.33
C ASN A 227 -22.86 -0.49 -6.14
N ASN A 228 -23.84 0.42 -6.28
CA ASN A 228 -25.09 0.55 -5.55
C ASN A 228 -25.39 -0.58 -4.54
N GLN A 229 -25.40 -0.19 -3.27
CA GLN A 229 -26.04 -0.82 -2.10
C GLN A 229 -25.53 -2.15 -1.54
N GLN A 230 -24.69 -2.98 -2.19
CA GLN A 230 -24.22 -4.22 -1.54
C GLN A 230 -22.75 -4.64 -1.72
N SER A 231 -21.91 -3.93 -2.49
CA SER A 231 -20.50 -4.34 -2.60
C SER A 231 -19.51 -3.23 -2.99
N ASN A 232 -19.22 -2.28 -2.08
CA ASN A 232 -18.08 -1.36 -2.23
C ASN A 232 -16.78 -2.02 -1.72
N ASN A 233 -16.39 -3.14 -2.32
CA ASN A 233 -15.26 -3.94 -1.84
C ASN A 233 -14.29 -4.34 -2.95
N ILE A 234 -14.36 -3.74 -4.13
CA ILE A 234 -13.38 -3.98 -5.20
C ILE A 234 -12.73 -2.66 -5.54
N VAL A 235 -11.41 -2.65 -5.47
CA VAL A 235 -10.56 -1.55 -5.90
C VAL A 235 -9.75 -2.01 -7.08
N THR A 236 -9.84 -1.27 -8.18
CA THR A 236 -9.04 -1.51 -9.38
C THR A 236 -7.85 -0.58 -9.37
N ILE A 237 -6.66 -1.13 -9.59
CA ILE A 237 -5.39 -0.41 -9.62
C ILE A 237 -4.76 -0.63 -10.99
N GLN A 238 -4.47 0.47 -11.69
CA GLN A 238 -3.89 0.47 -13.04
C GLN A 238 -2.64 1.35 -13.04
N LEU A 239 -1.46 0.74 -13.06
CA LEU A 239 -0.20 1.49 -13.01
C LEU A 239 0.78 0.94 -14.05
N GLN A 240 1.46 1.85 -14.73
CA GLN A 240 2.51 1.54 -15.68
C GLN A 240 3.87 2.04 -15.16
N PHE A 241 4.86 1.16 -15.14
CA PHE A 241 6.21 1.48 -14.65
C PHE A 241 7.21 1.44 -15.82
N GLY A 242 8.03 2.47 -15.93
CA GLY A 242 9.10 2.58 -16.93
C GLY A 242 9.49 4.03 -17.16
N ASP A 243 10.80 4.29 -17.24
CA ASP A 243 11.34 5.63 -17.53
C ASP A 243 11.38 5.93 -19.04
N ASN A 244 11.37 4.88 -19.88
CA ASN A 244 11.40 4.97 -21.34
C ASN A 244 10.16 4.30 -21.94
N ALA A 245 9.63 4.85 -23.04
CA ALA A 245 8.44 4.34 -23.73
C ALA A 245 8.59 2.90 -24.26
N GLU A 246 9.83 2.44 -24.47
CA GLU A 246 10.12 1.10 -25.00
C GLU A 246 10.19 0.00 -23.91
N GLU A 247 10.32 0.38 -22.63
CA GLU A 247 10.44 -0.56 -21.51
C GLU A 247 9.42 -0.25 -20.41
N GLN A 248 8.14 -0.44 -20.75
CA GLN A 248 7.03 -0.23 -19.83
C GLN A 248 6.44 -1.56 -19.35
N VAL A 249 6.17 -1.64 -18.04
CA VAL A 249 5.48 -2.77 -17.41
C VAL A 249 4.12 -2.30 -16.92
N PHE A 250 3.06 -2.88 -17.47
CA PHE A 250 1.69 -2.58 -17.08
C PHE A 250 1.21 -3.53 -15.98
N TYR A 251 0.61 -2.96 -14.93
CA TYR A 251 -0.02 -3.69 -13.84
C TYR A 251 -1.50 -3.35 -13.74
N TYR A 252 -2.32 -4.39 -13.80
CA TYR A 252 -3.74 -4.35 -13.49
C TYR A 252 -4.00 -5.26 -12.30
N ARG A 253 -4.57 -4.73 -11.22
CA ARG A 253 -4.90 -5.49 -10.00
C ARG A 253 -6.29 -5.12 -9.52
N GLU A 254 -7.09 -6.14 -9.24
CA GLU A 254 -8.33 -6.00 -8.48
C GLU A 254 -8.07 -6.46 -7.04
N VAL A 255 -8.41 -5.59 -6.10
CA VAL A 255 -8.24 -5.84 -4.68
C VAL A 255 -9.60 -5.94 -4.02
N HIS A 256 -9.90 -7.13 -3.52
CA HIS A 256 -11.08 -7.37 -2.71
C HIS A 256 -10.82 -7.00 -1.25
N ILE A 257 -11.68 -6.16 -0.70
CA ILE A 257 -11.70 -5.83 0.72
C ILE A 257 -12.65 -6.80 1.40
N PRO A 258 -12.18 -7.59 2.36
CA PRO A 258 -13.02 -8.55 3.06
C PRO A 258 -14.03 -7.81 3.94
N ASN A 259 -15.21 -7.55 3.39
CA ASN A 259 -16.41 -7.30 4.17
C ASN A 259 -17.00 -8.67 4.50
N ALA A 260 -16.45 -9.32 5.52
CA ALA A 260 -16.99 -10.60 5.95
C ALA A 260 -18.51 -10.43 6.22
N PRO A 261 -19.36 -11.40 5.81
CA PRO A 261 -20.75 -11.47 6.23
C PRO A 261 -20.89 -11.93 7.67
#